data_AF-A0A815ARN3-F1
#
_entry.id   AF-A0A815ARN3-F1
#
_cell.length_a   1.000
_cell.length_b   1.000
_cell.length_c   1.000
_cell.angle_alpha   90.00
_cell.angle_beta   90.00
_cell.angle_gamma   90.00
#
_symmetry.space_group_name_H-M   'P 1'
#
loop_
_entity.id
_entity.type
_entity.pdbx_description
1 polymer ?
#
loop_
_entity_poly.entity_id
_entity_poly.type
_entity_poly.pdbx_seq_one_letter_code
_entity_poly.pdbx_strand_id
1 'polypeptide(L)' 'VNILSYNIYMRPIQLFLNDQLIRAKLIPSYVREYDIIIFQEAFDGKARQLIDNNLASSHPYRTKPI' A
#
# COMPACT_ATOMS: atom_id res chain seq x y z
N VAL A 1 -17.99 7.48 -7.07
CA VAL A 1 -16.53 7.51 -7.25
C VAL A 1 -15.92 8.12 -6.01
N ASN A 2 -15.40 7.27 -5.13
CA ASN A 2 -14.75 7.62 -3.88
C ASN A 2 -13.24 7.40 -4.04
N ILE A 3 -12.46 8.45 -3.78
CA ILE A 3 -11.01 8.44 -3.99
C ILE A 3 -10.32 8.63 -2.63
N LEU A 4 -9.41 7.71 -2.30
CA LEU A 4 -8.53 7.83 -1.14
C LEU A 4 -7.14 8.27 -1.58
N SER A 5 -6.60 9.29 -0.92
CA SER A 5 -5.18 9.64 -0.99
C SER A 5 -4.57 9.40 0.39
N TYR A 6 -3.56 8.53 0.49
CA TYR A 6 -3.00 8.10 1.76
C TYR A 6 -1.48 7.97 1.70
N ASN A 7 -0.79 8.80 2.48
CA ASN A 7 0.62 8.62 2.79
C ASN A 7 0.79 7.49 3.80
N ILE A 8 1.31 6.35 3.34
CA ILE A 8 1.41 5.12 4.13
C ILE A 8 2.76 4.97 4.86
N TYR A 9 3.69 5.90 4.64
CA TYR A 9 4.97 5.96 5.34
C TYR A 9 5.75 4.62 5.31
N MET A 10 5.90 4.02 4.13
CA MET A 10 6.60 2.75 3.91
C MET A 10 8.04 3.00 3.49
N ARG A 11 8.87 3.46 4.43
CA ARG A 11 10.29 3.70 4.21
C ARG A 11 11.06 2.37 4.01
N PRO A 12 12.21 2.38 3.33
CA PRO A 12 12.98 1.16 3.08
C PRO A 12 13.36 0.42 4.37
N ILE A 13 13.01 -0.88 4.44
CA ILE A 13 13.22 -1.68 5.65
C ILE A 13 14.71 -1.85 6.02
N GLN A 14 15.61 -1.66 5.06
CA GLN A 14 17.06 -1.75 5.25
C GLN A 14 17.60 -0.56 6.06
N LEU A 15 16.89 0.58 6.06
CA LEU A 15 17.30 1.80 6.74
C LEU A 15 16.47 2.07 8.00
N PHE A 16 15.21 1.63 8.00
CA PHE A 16 14.27 1.86 9.10
C PHE A 16 13.59 0.54 9.43
N LEU A 17 13.65 0.10 10.69
CA LEU A 17 12.93 -1.10 11.15
C LEU A 17 11.86 -0.70 12.16
N ASN A 18 10.67 -0.35 11.66
CA ASN A 18 9.56 0.18 12.47
C ASN A 18 8.21 -0.45 12.08
N ASP A 19 8.19 -1.79 11.97
CA ASP A 19 6.97 -2.57 11.75
C ASP A 19 6.18 -2.27 10.47
N GLN A 20 6.83 -1.70 9.44
CA GLN A 20 6.17 -1.39 8.18
C GLN A 20 5.53 -2.61 7.49
N LEU A 21 6.07 -3.82 7.66
CA LEU A 21 5.45 -5.04 7.12
C LEU A 21 4.16 -5.43 7.87
N ILE A 22 4.07 -5.11 9.16
CA ILE A 22 2.83 -5.31 9.94
C ILE A 22 1.78 -4.32 9.44
N ARG A 23 2.14 -3.03 9.30
CA ARG A 23 1.24 -2.01 8.74
C ARG A 23 0.80 -2.36 7.32
N ALA A 24 1.70 -2.85 6.46
CA ALA A 24 1.40 -3.26 5.10
C ALA A 24 0.35 -4.39 5.01
N LYS A 25 0.34 -5.32 5.98
CA LYS A 25 -0.69 -6.37 6.08
C LYS A 25 -2.06 -5.83 6.50
N LEU A 26 -2.08 -4.75 7.27
CA LEU A 26 -3.30 -4.16 7.82
C LEU A 26 -3.96 -3.15 6.88
N ILE A 27 -3.18 -2.34 6.17
CA ILE A 27 -3.70 -1.28 5.28
C ILE A 27 -4.84 -1.75 4.35
N PRO A 28 -4.75 -2.91 3.66
CA PRO A 28 -5.80 -3.37 2.75
C PRO A 28 -7.21 -3.41 3.37
N SER A 29 -7.34 -3.75 4.65
CA SER A 29 -8.65 -3.83 5.31
C SER A 29 -9.29 -2.45 5.52
N TYR A 30 -8.51 -1.37 5.51
CA TYR A 30 -9.00 0.00 5.72
C TYR A 30 -9.31 0.73 4.41
N VAL A 31 -8.79 0.26 3.29
CA VAL A 31 -8.81 1.01 2.02
C VAL A 31 -9.62 0.33 0.92
N ARG A 32 -10.02 -0.93 1.11
CA ARG A 32 -10.68 -1.73 0.06
C ARG A 32 -12.04 -1.21 -0.42
N GLU A 33 -12.68 -0.32 0.33
CA GLU A 33 -14.02 0.21 0.04
C GLU A 33 -13.99 1.48 -0.86
N TYR A 34 -12.80 1.96 -1.22
CA TYR A 34 -12.64 3.08 -2.14
C TYR A 34 -12.53 2.58 -3.59
N ASP A 35 -13.00 3.38 -4.56
CA ASP A 35 -12.93 3.02 -5.98
C ASP A 35 -11.50 3.21 -6.52
N ILE A 36 -10.79 4.22 -6.02
CA ILE A 36 -9.43 4.59 -6.42
C ILE A 36 -8.62 4.89 -5.16
N ILE A 37 -7.39 4.36 -5.09
CA ILE A 37 -6.46 4.59 -3.99
C ILE A 37 -5.15 5.15 -4.55
N ILE A 38 -4.67 6.24 -3.96
CA ILE A 38 -3.39 6.87 -4.27
C ILE A 38 -2.49 6.74 -3.04
N PHE A 39 -1.48 5.86 -3.12
CA PHE A 39 -0.51 5.71 -2.04
C PHE A 39 0.67 6.66 -2.24
N GLN A 40 1.04 7.40 -1.18
CA GLN A 40 2.30 8.12 -1.10
C GLN A 40 3.26 7.45 -0.11
N GLU A 41 4.55 7.70 -0.30
CA GLU A 41 5.65 7.09 0.48
C GLU A 41 5.62 5.55 0.51
N ALA A 42 5.16 4.94 -0.59
CA ALA A 42 5.21 3.50 -0.80
C ALA A 42 6.61 3.05 -1.29
N PHE A 43 7.68 3.37 -0.54
CA PHE A 43 9.06 3.17 -1.02
C PHE A 43 9.53 1.72 -0.90
N ASP A 44 9.21 1.05 0.21
CA ASP A 44 9.67 -0.31 0.47
C ASP A 44 9.04 -1.33 -0.49
N GLY A 45 9.90 -2.08 -1.19
CA GLY A 45 9.47 -3.08 -2.17
C GLY A 45 8.67 -4.23 -1.57
N LYS A 46 9.03 -4.70 -0.38
CA LYS A 46 8.33 -5.82 0.27
C LYS A 46 6.98 -5.38 0.82
N ALA A 47 6.91 -4.21 1.44
CA ALA A 47 5.66 -3.62 1.91
C ALA A 47 4.67 -3.40 0.76
N ARG A 48 5.14 -2.85 -0.37
CA ARG A 48 4.32 -2.69 -1.58
C ARG A 48 3.78 -4.02 -2.08
N GLN A 49 4.63 -5.03 -2.25
CA GLN A 49 4.21 -6.34 -2.74
C GLN A 49 3.13 -6.97 -1.84
N LEU A 50 3.23 -6.79 -0.52
CA LEU A 50 2.21 -7.27 0.42
C LEU A 50 0.86 -6.55 0.20
N ILE A 51 0.87 -5.22 0.10
CA ILE A 51 -0.34 -4.42 -0.16
C ILE A 51 -0.95 -4.83 -1.50
N ASP A 52 -0.13 -4.92 -2.55
CA ASP A 52 -0.53 -5.28 -3.91
C ASP A 52 -1.19 -6.65 -3.99
N ASN A 53 -0.63 -7.65 -3.32
CA ASN A 53 -1.17 -8.99 -3.33
C ASN A 53 -2.53 -9.05 -2.63
N ASN A 54 -2.71 -8.30 -1.54
CA ASN A 54 -3.96 -8.28 -0.78
C ASN A 54 -5.06 -7.47 -1.48
N LEU A 55 -4.70 -6.46 -2.28
CA LEU A 55 -5.66 -5.65 -3.03
C LEU A 55 -5.94 -6.18 -4.44
N ALA A 56 -5.21 -7.20 -4.92
CA ALA A 56 -5.31 -7.66 -6.31
C ALA A 56 -6.72 -8.07 -6.76
N SER A 57 -7.55 -8.59 -5.86
CA SER A 57 -8.92 -8.99 -6.18
C SER A 57 -9.91 -7.81 -6.26
N SER A 58 -9.74 -6.80 -5.40
CA SER A 58 -10.62 -5.62 -5.36
C SER A 58 -10.15 -4.48 -6.27
N HIS A 59 -8.84 -4.38 -6.49
CA HIS A 59 -8.17 -3.35 -7.29
C HIS A 59 -7.26 -4.01 -8.34
N PRO A 60 -7.82 -4.62 -9.39
CA PRO A 60 -7.04 -5.35 -10.39
C PRO A 60 -6.18 -4.44 -11.28
N TYR A 61 -6.57 -3.16 -11.43
CA TYR A 61 -5.86 -2.18 -12.23
C TYR A 61 -4.95 -1.32 -11.35
N ARG A 62 -3.67 -1.22 -11.72
CA ARG A 62 -2.64 -0.53 -10.93
C ARG A 62 -1.53 0.02 -11.81
N THR A 63 -0.95 1.13 -11.38
CA THR A 63 0.24 1.71 -12.00
C THR A 63 1.48 0.95 -11.55
N LYS A 64 2.49 0.87 -12.41
CA LYS A 64 3.81 0.40 -11.96
C LYS A 64 4.40 1.43 -10.99
N PRO A 65 5.18 1.00 -10.00
CA PRO A 65 5.93 1.94 -9.19
C PRO A 65 6.89 2.72 -10.08
N ILE A 66 6.99 4.02 -9.81
CA ILE A 66 7.88 4.98 -10.49
C ILE A 66 9.20 5.04 -9.72
#